data_AF-B8KTP7-F1
#
_entry.id   AF-B8KTP7-F1
#
_cell.length_a   1.000
_cell.length_b   1.000
_cell.length_c   1.000
_cell.angle_alpha   90.00
_cell.angle_beta   90.00
_cell.angle_gamma   90.00
#
_symmetry.space_group_name_H-M   'P 1'
#
loop_
_entity.id
_entity.type
_entity.pdbx_description
1 polymer ?
#
loop_
_entity_poly.entity_id
_entity_poly.type
_entity_poly.pdbx_seq_one_letter_code
_entity_poly.pdbx_strand_id
1 'polypeptide(L)'
;MLSRVLTVSALALAVSTASVVIDQAAPVTGLVSAAAAQDDKKPQRETRRTPALRNKVYEKLAEAQTFAEEKNYTAAGKVLDGMIAGEGKKALNSYELANVYNLYAFLRYSAEDYAGAVRYYEQVIAQPDIPLAMEINTKFTIAQLYFVQEDWNKGINTLLAWFELTDEPNANAYVLLAQGYYQKKDYDEALVNVETAISMYEAKGKLPKEQWYNLARFLYFDKNDIDNALATLELLLMYYPKKSYWVQASHLYGEKKQEGNQLAMLEAAHEQGLLDKSSDLVTLAYLYLNAEVPYPAAKVMTAGFEADVIEDKSTNYELAGTAWRQAQERKKSIPYMEKAASKSDEGELFVRLGNLYLDGDQFKQAVTALEKGLKKGGVKRPDQARLALGMAHFNLGNYSSARKVFRVAAKDDRSESYARQWLKYIQSEEDRQKQLAKEI
;
A
#
# COMPACT_ATOMS: atom_id res chain seq x y z
N MET A 1 -20.42 -19.27 3.31
CA MET A 1 -20.30 -18.20 2.30
C MET A 1 -19.33 -17.16 2.85
N LEU A 2 -18.04 -17.31 2.55
CA LEU A 2 -16.98 -16.41 3.00
C LEU A 2 -16.69 -15.43 1.87
N SER A 3 -17.13 -14.19 2.03
CA SER A 3 -16.81 -13.08 1.12
C SER A 3 -15.33 -12.72 1.29
N ARG A 4 -14.49 -13.14 0.32
CA ARG A 4 -13.14 -12.61 0.14
C ARG A 4 -13.27 -11.12 -0.19
N VAL A 5 -12.99 -10.26 0.79
CA VAL A 5 -12.78 -8.83 0.53
C VAL A 5 -11.38 -8.73 -0.08
N LEU A 6 -11.31 -8.89 -1.40
CA LEU A 6 -10.16 -8.48 -2.20
C LEU A 6 -10.14 -6.95 -2.18
N THR A 7 -9.39 -6.37 -1.25
CA THR A 7 -8.85 -5.01 -1.45
C THR A 7 -7.89 -5.10 -2.63
N VAL A 8 -8.41 -4.86 -3.83
CA VAL A 8 -7.60 -4.51 -5.00
C VAL A 8 -6.87 -3.24 -4.60
N SER A 9 -5.64 -3.40 -4.14
CA SER A 9 -4.66 -2.31 -4.07
C SER A 9 -4.45 -1.87 -5.51
N ALA A 10 -5.28 -0.94 -5.97
CA ALA A 10 -4.99 -0.20 -7.18
C ALA A 10 -3.64 0.47 -6.92
N LEU A 11 -2.58 -0.11 -7.50
CA LEU A 11 -1.35 0.62 -7.70
C LEU A 11 -1.77 1.76 -8.63
N ALA A 12 -2.12 2.90 -8.05
CA ALA A 12 -2.00 4.15 -8.74
C ALA A 12 -0.52 4.27 -9.04
N LEU A 13 -0.10 3.64 -10.16
CA LEU A 13 0.93 4.20 -10.99
C LEU A 13 0.40 5.60 -11.27
N ALA A 14 0.79 6.54 -10.40
CA ALA A 14 1.38 7.73 -10.94
C ALA A 14 2.39 7.19 -11.95
N VAL A 15 1.94 7.11 -13.21
CA VAL A 15 2.74 7.61 -14.30
C VAL A 15 3.10 8.99 -13.79
N SER A 16 4.15 9.06 -12.95
CA SER A 16 5.01 10.21 -12.93
C SER A 16 5.15 10.42 -14.41
N THR A 17 4.67 11.55 -14.89
CA THR A 17 5.17 12.12 -16.10
C THR A 17 6.68 12.05 -15.89
N ALA A 18 7.27 10.93 -16.29
CA ALA A 18 8.63 10.85 -16.70
C ALA A 18 8.54 11.88 -17.79
N SER A 19 8.88 13.12 -17.42
CA SER A 19 9.41 14.06 -18.36
C SER A 19 10.36 13.15 -19.10
N VAL A 20 10.01 12.80 -20.33
CA VAL A 20 10.97 12.20 -21.22
C VAL A 20 11.96 13.33 -21.30
N VAL A 21 12.95 13.28 -20.40
CA VAL A 21 14.14 14.08 -20.50
C VAL A 21 14.76 13.42 -21.70
N ILE A 22 14.31 13.88 -22.87
CA ILE A 22 15.13 13.91 -24.06
C ILE A 22 16.31 14.70 -23.54
N ASP A 23 17.33 13.96 -23.10
CA ASP A 23 18.60 14.54 -22.73
C ASP A 23 18.94 15.40 -23.93
N GLN A 24 18.87 16.72 -23.75
CA GLN A 24 19.21 17.64 -24.82
C GLN A 24 20.66 17.33 -25.07
N ALA A 25 20.93 16.56 -26.13
CA ALA A 25 22.26 16.32 -26.63
C ALA A 25 22.76 17.69 -27.12
N ALA A 26 23.22 18.51 -26.17
CA ALA A 26 24.21 19.51 -26.45
C ALA A 26 25.38 18.77 -27.12
N PRO A 27 25.94 19.31 -28.21
CA PRO A 27 27.09 18.70 -28.83
C PRO A 27 28.21 18.65 -27.79
N VAL A 28 28.51 17.45 -27.28
CA VAL A 28 29.63 17.22 -26.37
C VAL A 28 30.91 17.37 -27.20
N THR A 29 31.32 18.61 -27.40
CA THR A 29 32.71 18.97 -27.69
C THR A 29 33.45 19.03 -26.36
N GLY A 30 34.25 18.00 -26.02
CA GLY A 30 35.25 18.15 -24.96
C GLY A 30 35.64 16.90 -24.18
N LEU A 31 36.88 16.46 -24.46
CA LEU A 31 37.86 15.91 -23.53
C LEU A 31 37.60 14.51 -22.91
N VAL A 32 38.14 13.52 -23.61
CA VAL A 32 38.49 12.22 -23.04
C VAL A 32 39.62 12.41 -22.03
N SER A 33 39.31 12.35 -20.74
CA SER A 33 40.30 12.06 -19.71
C SER A 33 40.51 10.55 -19.64
N ALA A 34 41.71 10.11 -20.01
CA ALA A 34 42.14 8.73 -19.88
C ALA A 34 42.27 8.36 -18.39
N ALA A 35 41.42 7.46 -17.92
CA ALA A 35 41.63 6.69 -16.70
C ALA A 35 41.73 5.21 -17.11
N ALA A 36 42.90 4.62 -16.87
CA ALA A 36 43.21 3.24 -17.19
C ALA A 36 42.56 2.27 -16.20
N ALA A 37 41.89 1.22 -16.70
CA ALA A 37 41.69 -0.04 -15.98
C ALA A 37 41.30 -1.19 -16.93
N GLN A 38 42.18 -2.21 -16.93
CA GLN A 38 42.02 -3.63 -17.29
C GLN A 38 41.26 -4.04 -18.57
N ASP A 39 42.07 -4.48 -19.54
CA ASP A 39 41.72 -5.17 -20.79
C ASP A 39 40.93 -6.48 -20.53
N ASP A 40 39.61 -6.42 -20.71
CA ASP A 40 38.88 -7.46 -21.44
C ASP A 40 38.46 -6.82 -22.76
N LYS A 41 39.23 -7.07 -23.83
CA LYS A 41 38.93 -6.54 -25.16
C LYS A 41 37.66 -7.18 -25.70
N LYS A 42 36.50 -6.62 -25.36
CA LYS A 42 35.27 -6.78 -26.14
C LYS A 42 35.60 -6.44 -27.59
N PRO A 43 35.10 -7.20 -28.59
CA PRO A 43 35.38 -6.93 -29.99
C PRO A 43 34.98 -5.49 -30.31
N GLN A 44 35.97 -4.66 -30.63
CA GLN A 44 35.78 -3.26 -30.97
C GLN A 44 34.95 -3.20 -32.26
N ARG A 45 33.65 -2.92 -32.13
CA ARG A 45 32.74 -2.83 -33.28
C ARG A 45 33.27 -1.77 -34.24
N GLU A 46 33.38 -2.12 -35.53
CA GLU A 46 33.89 -1.21 -36.55
C GLU A 46 33.08 0.10 -36.57
N THR A 47 33.79 1.23 -36.49
CA THR A 47 33.16 2.55 -36.53
C THR A 47 32.58 2.77 -37.93
N ARG A 48 31.26 2.85 -38.04
CA ARG A 48 30.58 3.12 -39.32
C ARG A 48 31.09 4.45 -39.90
N ARG A 49 31.46 4.46 -41.18
CA ARG A 49 31.85 5.69 -41.87
C ARG A 49 30.60 6.49 -42.19
N THR A 50 30.49 7.70 -41.65
CA THR A 50 29.31 8.54 -41.83
C THR A 50 29.67 9.80 -42.62
N PRO A 51 28.84 10.24 -43.59
CA PRO A 51 29.03 11.50 -44.29
C PRO A 51 29.05 12.71 -43.32
N ALA A 52 29.75 13.79 -43.70
CA ALA A 52 29.76 15.03 -42.92
C ALA A 52 28.45 15.82 -43.11
N LEU A 53 28.03 16.56 -42.08
CA LEU A 53 26.92 17.51 -42.13
C LEU A 53 27.38 18.80 -42.81
N ARG A 54 26.74 19.21 -43.91
CA ARG A 54 27.08 20.47 -44.60
C ARG A 54 26.57 21.67 -43.80
N ASN A 55 27.35 22.76 -43.74
CA ASN A 55 27.00 23.99 -43.01
C ASN A 55 25.61 24.54 -43.37
N LYS A 56 25.25 24.56 -44.66
CA LYS A 56 23.93 25.04 -45.12
C LYS A 56 22.77 24.19 -44.59
N VAL A 57 22.99 22.88 -44.42
CA VAL A 57 21.99 21.97 -43.84
C VAL A 57 21.87 22.21 -42.35
N TYR A 58 23.01 22.37 -41.66
CA TYR A 58 23.03 22.75 -40.24
C TYR A 58 22.26 24.05 -39.96
N GLU A 59 22.51 25.11 -40.73
CA GLU A 59 21.80 26.39 -40.59
C GLU A 59 20.28 26.24 -40.74
N LYS A 60 19.83 25.39 -41.68
CA LYS A 60 18.41 25.11 -41.89
C LYS A 60 17.78 24.26 -40.78
N LEU A 61 18.52 23.30 -40.24
CA LEU A 61 18.08 22.55 -39.05
C LEU A 61 17.94 23.48 -37.83
N ALA A 62 18.90 24.39 -37.64
CA ALA A 62 18.84 25.38 -36.56
C ALA A 62 17.63 26.32 -36.73
N GLU A 63 17.35 26.80 -37.95
CA GLU A 63 16.15 27.59 -38.25
C GLU A 63 14.86 26.83 -37.90
N ALA A 64 14.75 25.57 -38.32
CA ALA A 64 13.59 24.73 -37.97
C ALA A 64 13.48 24.51 -36.46
N GLN A 65 14.60 24.35 -35.76
CA GLN A 65 14.64 24.18 -34.31
C GLN A 65 14.20 25.44 -33.57
N THR A 66 14.61 26.64 -34.01
CA THR A 66 14.12 27.90 -33.43
C THR A 66 12.60 28.00 -33.53
N PHE A 67 12.01 27.67 -34.69
CA PHE A 67 10.55 27.61 -34.81
C PHE A 67 9.92 26.56 -33.88
N ALA A 68 10.58 25.42 -33.68
CA ALA A 68 10.11 24.37 -32.77
C ALA A 68 10.10 24.83 -31.30
N GLU A 69 11.16 25.54 -30.87
CA GLU A 69 11.29 26.11 -29.52
C GLU A 69 10.22 27.19 -29.26
N GLU A 70 9.85 27.95 -30.28
CA GLU A 70 8.73 28.89 -30.27
C GLU A 70 7.35 28.21 -30.37
N LYS A 71 7.30 26.87 -30.37
CA LYS A 71 6.10 26.03 -30.57
C LYS A 71 5.39 26.25 -31.91
N ASN A 72 6.06 26.88 -32.87
CA ASN A 72 5.57 27.06 -34.23
C ASN A 72 5.91 25.83 -35.09
N TYR A 73 5.32 24.69 -34.74
CA TYR A 73 5.59 23.40 -35.39
C TYR A 73 5.26 23.40 -36.89
N THR A 74 4.27 24.21 -37.31
CA THR A 74 3.91 24.37 -38.72
C THR A 74 5.03 25.05 -39.52
N ALA A 75 5.64 26.12 -38.98
CA ALA A 75 6.76 26.78 -39.65
C ALA A 75 8.01 25.89 -39.65
N ALA A 76 8.31 25.22 -38.53
CA ALA A 76 9.40 24.25 -38.45
C ALA A 76 9.24 23.13 -39.50
N GLY A 77 8.05 22.54 -39.61
CA GLY A 77 7.74 21.52 -40.61
C GLY A 77 7.96 22.02 -42.04
N LYS A 78 7.51 23.24 -42.38
CA LYS A 78 7.76 23.82 -43.72
C LYS A 78 9.23 23.94 -44.06
N VAL A 79 10.09 24.29 -43.09
CA VAL A 79 11.54 24.33 -43.31
C VAL A 79 12.07 22.94 -43.62
N LEU A 80 11.67 21.93 -42.85
CA LEU A 80 12.09 20.54 -43.05
C LEU A 80 11.58 19.96 -44.38
N ASP A 81 10.33 20.22 -44.76
CA ASP A 81 9.77 19.84 -46.07
C ASP A 81 10.61 20.41 -47.22
N GLY A 82 11.00 21.69 -47.12
CA GLY A 82 11.86 22.34 -48.09
C GLY A 82 13.26 21.72 -48.19
N MET A 83 13.78 21.17 -47.08
CA MET A 83 15.05 20.44 -47.07
C MET A 83 14.91 19.07 -47.76
N ILE A 84 13.84 18.32 -47.49
CA ILE A 84 13.58 17.01 -48.11
C ILE A 84 13.34 17.14 -49.63
N ALA A 85 12.65 18.19 -50.07
CA ALA A 85 12.38 18.46 -51.48
C ALA A 85 13.60 18.94 -52.27
N GLY A 86 14.77 19.08 -51.64
CA GLY A 86 16.00 19.50 -52.31
C GLY A 86 16.52 18.46 -53.30
N GLU A 87 16.78 18.85 -54.54
CA GLU A 87 17.32 17.96 -55.58
C GLU A 87 18.77 18.28 -55.96
N GLY A 88 19.43 17.34 -56.65
CA GLY A 88 20.78 17.51 -57.19
C GLY A 88 21.81 17.85 -56.10
N LYS A 89 22.52 18.98 -56.24
CA LYS A 89 23.51 19.43 -55.24
C LYS A 89 22.87 19.77 -53.87
N LYS A 90 21.55 19.97 -53.82
CA LYS A 90 20.80 20.24 -52.58
C LYS A 90 20.23 18.98 -51.94
N ALA A 91 20.26 17.83 -52.63
CA ALA A 91 19.83 16.57 -52.06
C ALA A 91 20.64 16.24 -50.81
N LEU A 92 19.96 15.79 -49.77
CA LEU A 92 20.56 15.44 -48.48
C LEU A 92 21.29 14.10 -48.60
N ASN A 93 22.44 13.98 -47.96
CA ASN A 93 23.03 12.66 -47.73
C ASN A 93 22.28 11.95 -46.59
N SER A 94 22.55 10.65 -46.39
CA SER A 94 21.80 9.83 -45.43
C SER A 94 21.92 10.31 -43.98
N TYR A 95 23.08 10.84 -43.58
CA TYR A 95 23.25 11.42 -42.24
C TYR A 95 22.48 12.73 -42.06
N GLU A 96 22.49 13.60 -43.08
CA GLU A 96 21.70 14.83 -43.09
C GLU A 96 20.19 14.55 -43.08
N LEU A 97 19.75 13.58 -43.87
CA LEU A 97 18.36 13.15 -43.94
C LEU A 97 17.90 12.51 -42.62
N ALA A 98 18.76 11.72 -41.97
CA ALA A 98 18.51 11.20 -40.63
C ALA A 98 18.31 12.33 -39.61
N ASN A 99 19.11 13.40 -39.65
CA ASN A 99 18.92 14.54 -38.75
C ASN A 99 17.62 15.31 -39.04
N VAL A 100 17.22 15.43 -40.30
CA VAL A 100 15.92 16.02 -40.68
C VAL A 100 14.77 15.17 -40.13
N TYR A 101 14.80 13.86 -40.31
CA TYR A 101 13.77 12.97 -39.75
C TYR A 101 13.76 12.97 -38.22
N ASN A 102 14.93 13.06 -37.58
CA ASN A 102 15.03 13.18 -36.13
C ASN A 102 14.33 14.44 -35.61
N LEU A 103 14.54 15.59 -36.26
CA LEU A 103 13.85 16.83 -35.89
C LEU A 103 12.35 16.74 -36.19
N TYR A 104 11.96 16.10 -37.30
CA TYR A 104 10.55 15.84 -37.59
C TYR A 104 9.87 14.98 -36.52
N ALA A 105 10.55 13.94 -36.06
CA ALA A 105 10.06 13.08 -35.00
C ALA A 105 9.88 13.87 -33.68
N PHE A 106 10.83 14.76 -33.36
CA PHE A 106 10.71 15.68 -32.24
C PHE A 106 9.52 16.64 -32.37
N LEU A 107 9.26 17.19 -33.57
CA LEU A 107 8.07 18.02 -33.82
C LEU A 107 6.78 17.26 -33.58
N ARG A 108 6.67 16.02 -34.10
CA ARG A 108 5.47 15.18 -33.89
C ARG A 108 5.30 14.82 -32.42
N TYR A 109 6.39 14.46 -31.73
CA TYR A 109 6.40 14.18 -30.30
C TYR A 109 5.91 15.39 -29.49
N SER A 110 6.41 16.59 -29.80
CA SER A 110 6.05 17.83 -29.11
C SER A 110 4.63 18.30 -29.40
N ALA A 111 4.02 17.77 -30.47
CA ALA A 111 2.61 17.91 -30.80
C ALA A 111 1.75 16.74 -30.28
N GLU A 112 2.31 15.90 -29.40
CA GLU A 112 1.68 14.70 -28.81
C GLU A 112 1.25 13.64 -29.85
N ASP A 113 1.72 13.74 -31.09
CA ASP A 113 1.55 12.69 -32.10
C ASP A 113 2.68 11.66 -32.00
N TYR A 114 2.54 10.77 -31.02
CA TYR A 114 3.51 9.69 -30.78
C TYR A 114 3.61 8.71 -31.95
N ALA A 115 2.50 8.43 -32.64
CA ALA A 115 2.49 7.54 -33.80
C ALA A 115 3.29 8.15 -34.96
N GLY A 116 3.11 9.45 -35.24
CA GLY A 116 3.91 10.16 -36.23
C GLY A 116 5.38 10.29 -35.83
N ALA A 117 5.66 10.51 -34.53
CA ALA A 117 7.03 10.54 -34.02
C ALA A 117 7.75 9.21 -34.29
N VAL A 118 7.12 8.08 -33.96
CA VAL A 118 7.65 6.74 -34.26
C VAL A 118 7.92 6.57 -35.75
N ARG A 119 6.98 6.95 -36.63
CA ARG A 119 7.17 6.83 -38.09
C ARG A 119 8.42 7.56 -38.57
N TYR A 120 8.67 8.77 -38.08
CA TYR A 120 9.87 9.53 -38.45
C TYR A 120 11.14 8.97 -37.83
N TYR A 121 11.12 8.51 -36.58
CA TYR A 121 12.26 7.81 -36.00
C TYR A 121 12.58 6.49 -36.73
N GLU A 122 11.59 5.78 -37.23
CA GLU A 122 11.79 4.61 -38.10
C GLU A 122 12.48 5.01 -39.42
N GLN A 123 12.18 6.19 -39.98
CA GLN A 123 12.91 6.72 -41.13
C GLN A 123 14.37 7.07 -40.82
N VAL A 124 14.67 7.50 -39.59
CA VAL A 124 16.06 7.74 -39.13
C VAL A 124 16.86 6.45 -39.20
N ILE A 125 16.38 5.37 -38.57
CA ILE A 125 17.10 4.09 -38.53
C ILE A 125 17.10 3.35 -39.88
N ALA A 126 16.23 3.73 -40.81
CA ALA A 126 16.23 3.24 -42.18
C ALA A 126 17.33 3.89 -43.05
N GLN A 127 17.93 5.00 -42.62
CA GLN A 127 18.99 5.64 -43.39
C GLN A 127 20.28 4.80 -43.38
N PRO A 128 20.92 4.60 -44.54
CA PRO A 128 22.23 3.98 -44.58
C PRO A 128 23.28 4.90 -43.96
N ASP A 129 24.40 4.34 -43.50
CA ASP A 129 25.57 5.10 -43.03
C ASP A 129 25.30 6.13 -41.90
N ILE A 130 24.35 5.83 -41.00
CA ILE A 130 24.17 6.59 -39.76
C ILE A 130 25.13 6.14 -38.65
N PRO A 131 25.54 7.04 -37.74
CA PRO A 131 26.36 6.66 -36.59
C PRO A 131 25.67 5.59 -35.75
N LEU A 132 26.41 4.58 -35.29
CA LEU A 132 25.85 3.52 -34.43
C LEU A 132 25.18 4.10 -33.17
N ALA A 133 25.79 5.12 -32.56
CA ALA A 133 25.22 5.82 -31.41
C ALA A 133 23.85 6.44 -31.73
N MET A 134 23.66 6.95 -32.94
CA MET A 134 22.37 7.50 -33.39
C MET A 134 21.33 6.37 -33.50
N GLU A 135 21.68 5.24 -34.12
CA GLU A 135 20.78 4.08 -34.20
C GLU A 135 20.36 3.57 -32.81
N ILE A 136 21.33 3.42 -31.90
CA ILE A 136 21.11 3.01 -30.51
C ILE A 136 20.16 3.98 -29.81
N ASN A 137 20.45 5.28 -29.83
CA ASN A 137 19.60 6.28 -29.17
C ASN A 137 18.19 6.32 -29.77
N THR A 138 18.07 6.26 -31.10
CA THR A 138 16.77 6.28 -31.76
C THR A 138 15.94 5.04 -31.45
N LYS A 139 16.53 3.83 -31.42
CA LYS A 139 15.78 2.61 -31.05
C LYS A 139 15.27 2.67 -29.61
N PHE A 140 16.06 3.21 -28.68
CA PHE A 140 15.60 3.39 -27.31
C PHE A 140 14.39 4.33 -27.25
N THR A 141 14.44 5.46 -27.95
CA THR A 141 13.31 6.40 -28.04
C THR A 141 12.09 5.77 -28.67
N ILE A 142 12.24 5.00 -29.76
CA ILE A 142 11.13 4.26 -30.38
C ILE A 142 10.49 3.30 -29.38
N ALA A 143 11.29 2.53 -28.62
CA ALA A 143 10.77 1.62 -27.61
C ALA A 143 9.97 2.36 -26.53
N GLN A 144 10.47 3.49 -26.02
CA GLN A 144 9.76 4.34 -25.06
C GLN A 144 8.43 4.85 -25.62
N LEU A 145 8.41 5.30 -26.87
CA LEU A 145 7.19 5.78 -27.52
C LEU A 145 6.17 4.67 -27.74
N TYR A 146 6.61 3.44 -28.02
CA TYR A 146 5.72 2.29 -28.06
C TYR A 146 5.11 1.99 -26.69
N PHE A 147 5.88 2.12 -25.61
CA PHE A 147 5.34 1.98 -24.25
C PHE A 147 4.35 3.08 -23.87
N VAL A 148 4.59 4.33 -24.27
CA VAL A 148 3.63 5.44 -24.09
C VAL A 148 2.31 5.18 -24.85
N GLN A 149 2.40 4.55 -26.03
CA GLN A 149 1.25 4.16 -26.84
C GLN A 149 0.61 2.83 -26.41
N GLU A 150 1.10 2.22 -25.33
CA GLU A 150 0.66 0.90 -24.83
C GLU A 150 0.84 -0.25 -25.85
N ASP A 151 1.70 -0.06 -26.87
CA ASP A 151 2.09 -1.11 -27.81
C ASP A 151 3.23 -1.94 -27.19
N TRP A 152 2.90 -2.68 -26.14
CA TRP A 152 3.85 -3.41 -25.30
C TRP A 152 4.73 -4.38 -26.10
N ASN A 153 4.14 -5.07 -27.09
CA ASN A 153 4.87 -6.02 -27.92
C ASN A 153 5.94 -5.33 -28.76
N LYS A 154 5.61 -4.23 -29.45
CA LYS A 154 6.60 -3.50 -30.23
C LYS A 154 7.63 -2.80 -29.35
N GLY A 155 7.22 -2.28 -28.20
CA GLY A 155 8.12 -1.68 -27.22
C GLY A 155 9.17 -2.68 -26.73
N ILE A 156 8.74 -3.86 -26.28
CA ILE A 156 9.63 -4.95 -25.85
C ILE A 156 10.55 -5.40 -26.99
N ASN A 157 10.00 -5.71 -28.17
CA ASN A 157 10.81 -6.19 -29.30
C ASN A 157 11.86 -5.16 -29.74
N THR A 158 11.49 -3.88 -29.76
CA THR A 158 12.41 -2.79 -30.10
C THR A 158 13.49 -2.63 -29.03
N LEU A 159 13.13 -2.74 -27.76
CA LEU A 159 14.07 -2.64 -26.65
C LEU A 159 15.04 -3.84 -26.60
N LEU A 160 14.57 -5.05 -26.90
CA LEU A 160 15.43 -6.23 -27.06
C LEU A 160 16.42 -6.04 -28.21
N ALA A 161 15.97 -5.53 -29.36
CA ALA A 161 16.87 -5.20 -30.48
C ALA A 161 17.87 -4.08 -30.11
N TRP A 162 17.51 -3.19 -29.19
CA TRP A 162 18.42 -2.20 -28.63
C TRP A 162 19.47 -2.83 -27.70
N PHE A 163 19.09 -3.82 -26.88
CA PHE A 163 20.03 -4.58 -26.04
C PHE A 163 21.11 -5.28 -26.87
N GLU A 164 20.76 -5.89 -28.00
CA GLU A 164 21.73 -6.52 -28.92
C GLU A 164 22.77 -5.53 -29.49
N LEU A 165 22.40 -4.25 -29.59
CA LEU A 165 23.25 -3.19 -30.11
C LEU A 165 24.04 -2.44 -29.04
N THR A 166 23.76 -2.65 -27.76
CA THR A 166 24.36 -1.88 -26.67
C THR A 166 25.34 -2.73 -25.89
N ASP A 167 26.62 -2.35 -25.88
CA ASP A 167 27.68 -3.14 -25.22
C ASP A 167 27.63 -3.04 -23.68
N GLU A 168 27.03 -1.96 -23.16
CA GLU A 168 26.83 -1.69 -21.72
C GLU A 168 25.43 -1.14 -21.46
N PRO A 169 24.40 -1.99 -21.45
CA PRO A 169 23.05 -1.56 -21.11
C PRO A 169 23.00 -1.00 -19.69
N ASN A 170 22.31 0.13 -19.51
CA ASN A 170 22.14 0.72 -18.18
C ASN A 170 20.96 0.08 -17.43
N ALA A 171 20.96 0.16 -16.10
CA ALA A 171 19.93 -0.44 -15.26
C ALA A 171 18.49 0.05 -15.57
N ASN A 172 18.31 1.31 -16.00
CA ASN A 172 16.96 1.81 -16.34
C ASN A 172 16.38 1.11 -17.58
N ALA A 173 17.22 0.64 -18.52
CA ALA A 173 16.75 -0.12 -19.67
C ALA A 173 16.14 -1.47 -19.24
N TYR A 174 16.77 -2.15 -18.28
CA TYR A 174 16.21 -3.37 -17.70
C TYR A 174 14.90 -3.10 -16.95
N VAL A 175 14.80 -2.01 -16.19
CA VAL A 175 13.53 -1.63 -15.53
C VAL A 175 12.43 -1.31 -16.54
N LEU A 176 12.76 -0.64 -17.63
CA LEU A 176 11.80 -0.36 -18.70
C LEU A 176 11.31 -1.66 -19.36
N LEU A 177 12.22 -2.62 -19.58
CA LEU A 177 11.86 -3.94 -20.09
C LEU A 177 10.99 -4.71 -19.10
N ALA A 178 11.30 -4.64 -17.80
CA ALA A 178 10.50 -5.23 -16.73
C ALA A 178 9.07 -4.67 -16.71
N GLN A 179 8.91 -3.37 -16.87
CA GLN A 179 7.60 -2.71 -16.97
C GLN A 179 6.82 -3.20 -18.20
N GLY A 180 7.48 -3.35 -19.35
CA GLY A 180 6.87 -3.91 -20.55
C GLY A 180 6.33 -5.34 -20.31
N TYR A 181 7.16 -6.22 -19.76
CA TYR A 181 6.75 -7.59 -19.42
C TYR A 181 5.65 -7.63 -18.37
N TYR A 182 5.70 -6.76 -17.37
CA TYR A 182 4.65 -6.62 -16.36
C TYR A 182 3.29 -6.30 -16.98
N GLN A 183 3.22 -5.36 -17.93
CA GLN A 183 1.96 -5.05 -18.63
C GLN A 183 1.44 -6.21 -19.48
N LYS A 184 2.35 -7.06 -19.97
CA LYS A 184 2.00 -8.33 -20.62
C LYS A 184 1.63 -9.45 -19.65
N LYS A 185 1.67 -9.19 -18.33
CA LYS A 185 1.48 -10.18 -17.27
C LYS A 185 2.51 -11.31 -17.30
N ASP A 186 3.65 -11.05 -17.92
CA ASP A 186 4.81 -11.95 -17.90
C ASP A 186 5.65 -11.60 -16.67
N TYR A 187 5.19 -12.07 -15.50
CA TYR A 187 5.78 -11.71 -14.22
C TYR A 187 7.16 -12.32 -14.00
N ASP A 188 7.46 -13.43 -14.67
CA ASP A 188 8.77 -14.08 -14.62
C ASP A 188 9.83 -13.18 -15.28
N GLU A 189 9.59 -12.78 -16.53
CA GLU A 189 10.51 -11.89 -17.25
C GLU A 189 10.56 -10.50 -16.62
N ALA A 190 9.43 -9.99 -16.12
CA ALA A 190 9.41 -8.73 -15.39
C ALA A 190 10.33 -8.77 -14.16
N LEU A 191 10.28 -9.86 -13.40
CA LEU A 191 11.05 -10.02 -12.16
C LEU A 191 12.55 -10.13 -12.46
N VAL A 192 12.93 -10.99 -13.40
CA VAL A 192 14.33 -11.17 -13.82
C VAL A 192 14.96 -9.83 -14.23
N ASN A 193 14.23 -9.02 -14.99
CA ASN A 193 14.73 -7.74 -15.47
C ASN A 193 14.85 -6.69 -14.35
N VAL A 194 13.90 -6.58 -13.41
CA VAL A 194 14.04 -5.63 -12.30
C VAL A 194 15.13 -6.05 -11.30
N GLU A 195 15.29 -7.34 -11.04
CA GLU A 195 16.39 -7.89 -10.22
C GLU A 195 17.76 -7.62 -10.87
N THR A 196 17.85 -7.74 -12.19
CA THR A 196 19.06 -7.38 -12.94
C THR A 196 19.40 -5.91 -12.71
N ALA A 197 18.42 -4.99 -12.81
CA ALA A 197 18.65 -3.58 -12.55
C ALA A 197 19.10 -3.29 -11.11
N ILE A 198 18.49 -3.95 -10.12
CA ILE A 198 18.86 -3.86 -8.71
C ILE A 198 20.32 -4.33 -8.49
N SER A 199 20.65 -5.54 -8.97
CA SER A 199 21.99 -6.13 -8.78
C SER A 199 23.10 -5.32 -9.47
N MET A 200 22.83 -4.70 -10.61
CA MET A 200 23.78 -3.78 -11.27
C MET A 200 24.17 -2.58 -10.40
N TYR A 201 23.25 -2.09 -9.55
CA TYR A 201 23.52 -1.01 -8.62
C TYR A 201 24.25 -1.51 -7.37
N GLU A 202 23.78 -2.62 -6.80
CA GLU A 202 24.38 -3.24 -5.62
C GLU A 202 25.83 -3.66 -5.87
N ALA A 203 26.13 -4.25 -7.03
CA ALA A 203 27.49 -4.62 -7.44
C ALA A 203 28.45 -3.42 -7.55
N LYS A 204 27.91 -2.22 -7.72
CA LYS A 204 28.67 -0.96 -7.76
C LYS A 204 28.69 -0.23 -6.40
N GLY A 205 28.20 -0.87 -5.34
CA GLY A 205 28.04 -0.26 -4.02
C GLY A 205 27.06 0.92 -4.00
N LYS A 206 26.14 0.98 -4.98
CA LYS A 206 25.13 2.03 -5.09
C LYS A 206 23.79 1.50 -4.59
N LEU A 207 23.04 2.35 -3.90
CA LEU A 207 21.69 2.05 -3.44
C LEU A 207 20.71 2.06 -4.63
N PRO A 208 20.03 0.95 -4.95
CA PRO A 208 19.00 0.90 -5.98
C PRO A 208 17.81 1.79 -5.65
N LYS A 209 17.14 2.34 -6.68
CA LYS A 209 16.01 3.26 -6.48
C LYS A 209 14.83 2.55 -5.79
N GLU A 210 14.17 3.26 -4.87
CA GLU A 210 12.99 2.77 -4.14
C GLU A 210 11.90 2.16 -5.05
N GLN A 211 11.66 2.75 -6.23
CA GLN A 211 10.66 2.26 -7.19
C GLN A 211 10.99 0.86 -7.75
N TRP A 212 12.27 0.48 -7.83
CA TRP A 212 12.68 -0.82 -8.34
C TRP A 212 12.38 -1.91 -7.32
N TYR A 213 12.69 -1.68 -6.04
CA TYR A 213 12.27 -2.56 -4.95
C TYR A 213 10.76 -2.68 -4.85
N ASN A 214 10.01 -1.58 -5.06
CA ASN A 214 8.54 -1.67 -5.08
C ASN A 214 8.02 -2.53 -6.24
N LEU A 215 8.61 -2.42 -7.44
CA LEU A 215 8.25 -3.28 -8.58
C LEU A 215 8.58 -4.75 -8.27
N ALA A 216 9.78 -5.04 -7.77
CA ALA A 216 10.18 -6.39 -7.37
C ALA A 216 9.24 -6.97 -6.30
N ARG A 217 8.96 -6.22 -5.22
CA ARG A 217 8.02 -6.62 -4.17
C ARG A 217 6.65 -6.97 -4.74
N PHE A 218 6.13 -6.13 -5.62
CA PHE A 218 4.83 -6.36 -6.25
C PHE A 218 4.83 -7.65 -7.08
N LEU A 219 5.88 -7.86 -7.88
CA LEU A 219 6.03 -9.07 -8.70
C LEU A 219 6.16 -10.34 -7.84
N TYR A 220 6.93 -10.31 -6.75
CA TYR A 220 6.99 -11.42 -5.81
C TYR A 220 5.62 -11.73 -5.21
N PHE A 221 4.87 -10.70 -4.78
CA PHE A 221 3.54 -10.87 -4.22
C PHE A 221 2.56 -11.49 -5.22
N ASP A 222 2.52 -11.00 -6.47
CA ASP A 222 1.66 -11.56 -7.53
C ASP A 222 2.03 -13.01 -7.89
N LYS A 223 3.31 -13.36 -7.75
CA LYS A 223 3.82 -14.73 -7.89
C LYS A 223 3.59 -15.58 -6.63
N ASN A 224 2.93 -15.04 -5.61
CA ASN A 224 2.70 -15.68 -4.31
C ASN A 224 4.01 -16.09 -3.59
N ASP A 225 5.11 -15.40 -3.91
CA ASP A 225 6.41 -15.53 -3.26
C ASP A 225 6.50 -14.54 -2.09
N ILE A 226 5.80 -14.89 -1.01
CA ILE A 226 5.67 -14.03 0.16
C ILE A 226 7.02 -13.84 0.88
N ASP A 227 7.92 -14.81 0.79
CA ASP A 227 9.25 -14.73 1.41
C ASP A 227 10.11 -13.64 0.77
N ASN A 228 10.22 -13.62 -0.56
CA ASN A 228 10.97 -12.58 -1.24
C ASN A 228 10.26 -11.22 -1.21
N ALA A 229 8.92 -11.19 -1.18
CA ALA A 229 8.17 -9.97 -0.96
C ALA A 229 8.46 -9.34 0.42
N LEU A 230 8.54 -10.16 1.47
CA LEU A 230 8.93 -9.73 2.82
C LEU A 230 10.38 -9.27 2.87
N ALA A 231 11.32 -10.03 2.32
CA ALA A 231 12.73 -9.62 2.26
C ALA A 231 12.91 -8.28 1.55
N THR A 232 12.16 -8.06 0.46
CA THR A 232 12.16 -6.78 -0.25
C THR A 232 11.55 -5.65 0.59
N LEU A 233 10.50 -5.92 1.38
CA LEU A 233 9.95 -4.95 2.32
C LEU A 233 10.93 -4.58 3.43
N GLU A 234 11.74 -5.52 3.91
CA GLU A 234 12.77 -5.26 4.91
C GLU A 234 13.87 -4.34 4.35
N LEU A 235 14.29 -4.54 3.10
CA LEU A 235 15.18 -3.62 2.39
C LEU A 235 14.55 -2.23 2.23
N LEU A 236 13.28 -2.17 1.85
CA LEU A 236 12.53 -0.91 1.78
C LEU A 236 12.43 -0.21 3.13
N LEU A 237 12.21 -0.94 4.22
CA LEU A 237 12.18 -0.39 5.58
C LEU A 237 13.56 0.12 6.03
N MET A 238 14.63 -0.58 5.66
CA MET A 238 16.00 -0.20 5.98
C MET A 238 16.45 1.06 5.27
N TYR A 239 16.20 1.15 3.95
CA TYR A 239 16.75 2.21 3.11
C TYR A 239 15.76 3.34 2.81
N TYR A 240 14.46 3.06 2.87
CA TYR A 240 13.37 3.95 2.49
C TYR A 240 12.19 3.88 3.48
N PRO A 241 12.41 4.08 4.80
CA PRO A 241 11.40 3.83 5.82
C PRO A 241 10.14 4.66 5.59
N LYS A 242 9.01 3.99 5.38
CA LYS A 242 7.68 4.59 5.24
C LYS A 242 6.66 3.78 6.02
N LYS A 243 5.65 4.47 6.56
CA LYS A 243 4.48 3.86 7.22
C LYS A 243 3.94 2.66 6.45
N SER A 244 3.71 2.84 5.14
CA SER A 244 3.07 1.83 4.31
C SER A 244 3.86 0.51 4.30
N TYR A 245 5.18 0.55 4.42
CA TYR A 245 6.00 -0.66 4.43
C TYR A 245 5.89 -1.43 5.74
N TRP A 246 5.81 -0.75 6.88
CA TRP A 246 5.57 -1.39 8.18
C TRP A 246 4.21 -2.10 8.21
N VAL A 247 3.16 -1.42 7.77
CA VAL A 247 1.80 -1.99 7.74
C VAL A 247 1.71 -3.17 6.76
N GLN A 248 2.30 -3.05 5.58
CA GLN A 248 2.35 -4.16 4.61
C GLN A 248 3.14 -5.36 5.15
N ALA A 249 4.31 -5.13 5.76
CA ALA A 249 5.09 -6.21 6.38
C ALA A 249 4.31 -6.89 7.50
N SER A 250 3.61 -6.13 8.35
CA SER A 250 2.71 -6.65 9.37
C SER A 250 1.66 -7.59 8.76
N HIS A 251 0.98 -7.17 7.68
CA HIS A 251 -0.02 -8.01 7.01
C HIS A 251 0.57 -9.30 6.44
N LEU A 252 1.73 -9.24 5.76
CA LEU A 252 2.37 -10.44 5.19
C LEU A 252 2.85 -11.40 6.30
N TYR A 253 3.36 -10.89 7.42
CA TYR A 253 3.67 -11.72 8.57
C TYR A 253 2.42 -12.39 9.16
N GLY A 254 1.28 -11.69 9.17
CA GLY A 254 -0.02 -12.27 9.53
C GLY A 254 -0.47 -13.40 8.60
N GLU A 255 -0.31 -13.24 7.29
CA GLU A 255 -0.61 -14.29 6.30
C GLU A 255 0.26 -15.53 6.51
N LYS A 256 1.54 -15.34 6.89
CA LYS A 256 2.45 -16.41 7.29
C LYS A 256 2.18 -16.98 8.69
N LYS A 257 1.16 -16.50 9.39
CA LYS A 257 0.82 -16.88 10.79
C LYS A 257 1.98 -16.61 11.77
N GLN A 258 2.82 -15.64 11.46
CA GLN A 258 3.91 -15.18 12.30
C GLN A 258 3.44 -14.00 13.14
N GLU A 259 2.49 -14.25 14.04
CA GLU A 259 1.78 -13.21 14.81
C GLU A 259 2.72 -12.31 15.63
N GLY A 260 3.82 -12.87 16.15
CA GLY A 260 4.85 -12.09 16.85
C GLY A 260 5.52 -11.05 15.96
N ASN A 261 5.88 -11.43 14.73
CA ASN A 261 6.47 -10.50 13.75
C ASN A 261 5.42 -9.49 13.25
N GLN A 262 4.19 -9.94 13.06
CA GLN A 262 3.07 -9.07 12.70
C GLN A 262 2.87 -7.96 13.75
N LEU A 263 2.85 -8.34 15.03
CA LEU A 263 2.76 -7.40 16.14
C LEU A 263 3.97 -6.47 16.17
N ALA A 264 5.19 -7.01 16.08
CA ALA A 264 6.41 -6.20 16.11
C ALA A 264 6.44 -5.12 15.01
N MET A 265 6.02 -5.45 13.79
CA MET A 265 5.96 -4.46 12.69
C MET A 265 4.95 -3.35 12.96
N LEU A 266 3.76 -3.69 13.47
CA LEU A 266 2.70 -2.71 13.70
C LEU A 266 2.96 -1.86 14.95
N GLU A 267 3.54 -2.45 15.99
CA GLU A 267 4.02 -1.76 17.19
C GLU A 267 5.15 -0.78 16.85
N ALA A 268 6.14 -1.18 16.05
CA ALA A 268 7.21 -0.29 15.60
C ALA A 268 6.67 0.91 14.82
N ALA A 269 5.64 0.72 13.98
CA ALA A 269 4.97 1.81 13.29
C ALA A 269 4.19 2.73 14.25
N HIS A 270 3.57 2.16 15.29
CA HIS A 270 2.84 2.90 16.30
C HIS A 270 3.75 3.79 17.15
N GLU A 271 4.86 3.25 17.64
CA GLU A 271 5.85 3.98 18.45
C GLU A 271 6.47 5.15 17.67
N GLN A 272 6.55 5.05 16.35
CA GLN A 272 6.98 6.13 15.46
C GLN A 272 5.87 7.15 15.13
N GLY A 273 4.66 6.99 15.68
CA GLY A 273 3.51 7.86 15.41
C GLY A 273 2.97 7.75 13.98
N LEU A 274 3.26 6.65 13.27
CA LEU A 274 2.90 6.49 11.86
C LEU A 274 1.47 5.97 11.66
N LEU A 275 0.83 5.40 12.68
CA LEU A 275 -0.52 4.86 12.56
C LEU A 275 -1.60 5.96 12.71
N ASP A 276 -2.26 6.28 11.60
CA ASP A 276 -3.26 7.36 11.46
C ASP A 276 -4.64 6.85 11.03
N LYS A 277 -4.83 5.52 10.95
CA LYS A 277 -6.11 4.90 10.58
C LYS A 277 -6.68 4.14 11.76
N SER A 278 -8.00 4.25 11.96
CA SER A 278 -8.72 3.46 12.95
C SER A 278 -8.46 1.96 12.79
N SER A 279 -8.39 1.44 11.56
CA SER A 279 -8.15 0.01 11.30
C SER A 279 -6.80 -0.46 11.82
N ASP A 280 -5.76 0.37 11.72
CA ASP A 280 -4.40 0.01 12.10
C ASP A 280 -4.31 -0.08 13.63
N LEU A 281 -4.86 0.91 14.35
CA LEU A 281 -4.87 0.92 15.82
C LEU A 281 -5.76 -0.18 16.41
N VAL A 282 -6.92 -0.45 15.79
CA VAL A 282 -7.80 -1.55 16.19
C VAL A 282 -7.13 -2.90 15.98
N THR A 283 -6.43 -3.09 14.84
CA THR A 283 -5.67 -4.32 14.56
C THR A 283 -4.56 -4.50 15.59
N LEU A 284 -3.81 -3.44 15.91
CA LEU A 284 -2.77 -3.47 16.93
C LEU A 284 -3.33 -3.86 18.30
N ALA A 285 -4.47 -3.28 18.70
CA ALA A 285 -5.12 -3.64 19.96
C ALA A 285 -5.55 -5.12 20.00
N TYR A 286 -6.07 -5.69 18.90
CA TYR A 286 -6.36 -7.12 18.83
C TYR A 286 -5.11 -7.98 18.93
N LEU A 287 -4.01 -7.60 18.26
CA LEU A 287 -2.73 -8.32 18.33
C LEU A 287 -2.17 -8.32 19.75
N TYR A 288 -2.27 -7.20 20.46
CA TYR A 288 -1.90 -7.12 21.88
C TYR A 288 -2.76 -8.03 22.77
N LEU A 289 -4.08 -8.09 22.54
CA LEU A 289 -4.95 -8.99 23.31
C LEU A 289 -4.65 -10.46 23.01
N ASN A 290 -4.36 -10.81 21.75
CA ASN A 290 -3.95 -12.16 21.37
C ASN A 290 -2.60 -12.54 21.99
N ALA A 291 -1.68 -11.59 22.12
CA ALA A 291 -0.41 -11.74 22.81
C ALA A 291 -0.52 -11.64 24.34
N GLU A 292 -1.74 -11.68 24.90
CA GLU A 292 -2.03 -11.63 26.34
C GLU A 292 -1.46 -10.38 27.06
N VAL A 293 -1.31 -9.27 26.33
CA VAL A 293 -0.86 -7.97 26.87
C VAL A 293 -1.99 -6.91 26.77
N PRO A 294 -3.03 -7.02 27.62
CA PRO A 294 -4.24 -6.21 27.49
C PRO A 294 -4.05 -4.73 27.86
N TYR A 295 -3.05 -4.40 28.68
CA TYR A 295 -2.81 -3.01 29.08
C TYR A 295 -2.31 -2.13 27.91
N PRO A 296 -1.30 -2.54 27.11
CA PRO A 296 -0.98 -1.91 25.84
C PRO A 296 -2.19 -1.75 24.90
N ALA A 297 -2.98 -2.81 24.70
CA ALA A 297 -4.20 -2.75 23.87
C ALA A 297 -5.14 -1.62 24.30
N ALA A 298 -5.40 -1.52 25.61
CA ALA A 298 -6.30 -0.53 26.16
C ALA A 298 -5.75 0.90 26.03
N LYS A 299 -4.42 1.08 26.19
CA LYS A 299 -3.76 2.37 25.99
C LYS A 299 -3.83 2.83 24.54
N VAL A 300 -3.53 1.95 23.58
CA VAL A 300 -3.63 2.27 22.15
C VAL A 300 -5.04 2.69 21.77
N MET A 301 -6.05 1.94 22.22
CA MET A 301 -7.45 2.29 21.97
C MET A 301 -7.83 3.63 22.61
N THR A 302 -7.40 3.88 23.84
CA THR A 302 -7.69 5.14 24.57
C THR A 302 -7.08 6.33 23.85
N ALA A 303 -5.78 6.28 23.54
CA ALA A 303 -5.07 7.34 22.84
C ALA A 303 -5.66 7.57 21.44
N GLY A 304 -6.05 6.52 20.73
CA GLY A 304 -6.68 6.62 19.41
C GLY A 304 -8.06 7.29 19.45
N PHE A 305 -8.84 7.10 20.51
CA PHE A 305 -10.09 7.86 20.73
C PHE A 305 -9.82 9.31 21.11
N GLU A 306 -8.84 9.58 21.98
CA GLU A 306 -8.47 10.94 22.39
C GLU A 306 -7.92 11.78 21.22
N ALA A 307 -7.28 11.13 20.25
CA ALA A 307 -6.76 11.75 19.04
C ALA A 307 -7.78 11.79 17.87
N ASP A 308 -9.03 11.38 18.08
CA ASP A 308 -10.08 11.27 17.04
C ASP A 308 -9.68 10.40 15.82
N VAL A 309 -8.73 9.47 15.99
CA VAL A 309 -8.27 8.54 14.94
C VAL A 309 -9.15 7.29 14.89
N ILE A 310 -9.58 6.79 16.05
CA ILE A 310 -10.44 5.61 16.14
C ILE A 310 -11.89 6.01 15.93
N GLU A 311 -12.56 5.31 15.02
CA GLU A 311 -13.96 5.57 14.70
C GLU A 311 -14.87 5.36 15.92
N ASP A 312 -15.86 6.25 16.06
CA ASP A 312 -16.83 6.33 17.15
C ASP A 312 -17.93 5.23 17.09
N LYS A 313 -17.49 3.96 17.06
CA LYS A 313 -18.31 2.75 16.86
C LYS A 313 -18.43 1.92 18.14
N SER A 314 -19.61 1.32 18.34
CA SER A 314 -19.90 0.45 19.50
C SER A 314 -18.84 -0.65 19.70
N THR A 315 -18.42 -1.31 18.63
CA THR A 315 -17.41 -2.38 18.64
C THR A 315 -16.02 -1.90 19.07
N ASN A 316 -15.64 -0.67 18.73
CA ASN A 316 -14.33 -0.12 19.10
C ASN A 316 -14.31 0.25 20.60
N TYR A 317 -15.41 0.81 21.11
CA TYR A 317 -15.56 0.99 22.57
C TYR A 317 -15.62 -0.34 23.30
N GLU A 318 -16.24 -1.36 22.69
CA GLU A 318 -16.27 -2.70 23.27
C GLU A 318 -14.85 -3.26 23.43
N LEU A 319 -14.02 -3.12 22.39
CA LEU A 319 -12.63 -3.53 22.40
C LEU A 319 -11.84 -2.82 23.50
N ALA A 320 -11.94 -1.49 23.58
CA ALA A 320 -11.26 -0.71 24.62
C ALA A 320 -11.68 -1.09 26.04
N GLY A 321 -12.99 -1.22 26.28
CA GLY A 321 -13.51 -1.62 27.58
C GLY A 321 -13.12 -3.05 27.95
N THR A 322 -13.12 -3.98 26.98
CA THR A 322 -12.68 -5.36 27.18
C THR A 322 -11.19 -5.41 27.52
N ALA A 323 -10.36 -4.65 26.81
CA ALA A 323 -8.92 -4.56 27.07
C ALA A 323 -8.65 -4.03 28.48
N TRP A 324 -9.27 -2.92 28.90
CA TRP A 324 -9.13 -2.42 30.27
C TRP A 324 -9.61 -3.43 31.32
N ARG A 325 -10.70 -4.16 31.05
CA ARG A 325 -11.18 -5.19 31.98
C ARG A 325 -10.18 -6.34 32.13
N GLN A 326 -9.63 -6.84 31.01
CA GLN A 326 -8.61 -7.90 31.03
C GLN A 326 -7.32 -7.45 31.72
N ALA A 327 -6.97 -6.17 31.59
CA ALA A 327 -5.87 -5.53 32.32
C ALA A 327 -6.16 -5.29 33.82
N GLN A 328 -7.26 -5.83 34.37
CA GLN A 328 -7.72 -5.64 35.75
C GLN A 328 -8.06 -4.17 36.13
N GLU A 329 -8.20 -3.31 35.13
CA GLU A 329 -8.46 -1.87 35.28
C GLU A 329 -9.97 -1.58 35.15
N ARG A 330 -10.75 -2.19 36.04
CA ARG A 330 -12.23 -2.17 36.01
C ARG A 330 -12.81 -0.77 35.93
N LYS A 331 -12.28 0.17 36.72
CA LYS A 331 -12.75 1.57 36.73
C LYS A 331 -12.56 2.25 35.37
N LYS A 332 -11.47 1.96 34.66
CA LYS A 332 -11.20 2.50 33.32
C LYS A 332 -12.07 1.81 32.26
N SER A 333 -12.42 0.54 32.44
CA SER A 333 -13.28 -0.21 31.52
C SER A 333 -14.71 0.34 31.42
N ILE A 334 -15.30 0.73 32.57
CA ILE A 334 -16.69 1.18 32.68
C ILE A 334 -17.09 2.26 31.66
N PRO A 335 -16.40 3.42 31.54
CA PRO A 335 -16.81 4.47 30.60
C PRO A 335 -16.80 4.01 29.13
N TYR A 336 -15.87 3.12 28.75
CA TYR A 336 -15.88 2.54 27.41
C TYR A 336 -17.05 1.56 27.23
N MET A 337 -17.34 0.71 28.22
CA MET A 337 -18.48 -0.21 28.17
C MET A 337 -19.83 0.52 28.14
N GLU A 338 -19.96 1.65 28.85
CA GLU A 338 -21.13 2.53 28.79
C GLU A 338 -21.35 3.10 27.37
N LYS A 339 -20.29 3.62 26.75
CA LYS A 339 -20.32 4.10 25.36
C LYS A 339 -20.60 2.98 24.36
N ALA A 340 -19.98 1.81 24.54
CA ALA A 340 -20.24 0.64 23.71
C ALA A 340 -21.72 0.24 23.75
N ALA A 341 -22.28 0.07 24.96
CA ALA A 341 -23.66 -0.32 25.16
C ALA A 341 -24.67 0.73 24.66
N SER A 342 -24.39 2.02 24.85
CA SER A 342 -25.27 3.10 24.39
C SER A 342 -25.39 3.15 22.86
N LYS A 343 -24.33 2.79 22.14
CA LYS A 343 -24.25 2.74 20.67
C LYS A 343 -24.63 1.39 20.05
N SER A 344 -24.81 0.34 20.86
CA SER A 344 -25.19 -0.98 20.36
C SER A 344 -26.68 -1.05 20.09
N ASP A 345 -27.12 -1.78 19.08
CA ASP A 345 -28.54 -2.08 18.84
C ASP A 345 -29.04 -3.27 19.67
N GLU A 346 -28.14 -4.02 20.30
CA GLU A 346 -28.46 -5.19 21.11
C GLU A 346 -28.28 -4.93 22.61
N GLY A 347 -29.06 -5.65 23.42
CA GLY A 347 -29.00 -5.60 24.87
C GLY A 347 -27.81 -6.35 25.49
N GLU A 348 -27.08 -7.16 24.72
CA GLU A 348 -25.96 -7.97 25.21
C GLU A 348 -24.86 -7.11 25.86
N LEU A 349 -24.54 -5.96 25.27
CA LEU A 349 -23.53 -5.05 25.83
C LEU A 349 -23.98 -4.38 27.13
N PHE A 350 -25.28 -4.11 27.29
CA PHE A 350 -25.83 -3.67 28.57
C PHE A 350 -25.75 -4.76 29.64
N VAL A 351 -25.92 -6.03 29.27
CA VAL A 351 -25.75 -7.15 30.20
C VAL A 351 -24.29 -7.28 30.64
N ARG A 352 -23.34 -7.18 29.71
CA ARG A 352 -21.90 -7.17 30.02
C ARG A 352 -21.51 -6.02 30.94
N LEU A 353 -22.01 -4.82 30.67
CA LEU A 353 -21.83 -3.64 31.52
C LEU A 353 -22.44 -3.86 32.92
N GLY A 354 -23.63 -4.44 32.99
CA GLY A 354 -24.29 -4.77 34.24
C GLY A 354 -23.51 -5.75 35.10
N ASN A 355 -22.92 -6.78 34.50
CA ASN A 355 -22.02 -7.71 35.20
C ASN A 355 -20.75 -6.99 35.67
N LEU A 356 -20.16 -6.10 34.84
CA LEU A 356 -19.00 -5.32 35.24
C LEU A 356 -19.27 -4.42 36.46
N TYR A 357 -20.46 -3.81 36.52
CA TYR A 357 -20.90 -3.07 37.70
C TYR A 357 -21.12 -3.97 38.91
N LEU A 358 -21.71 -5.15 38.71
CA LEU A 358 -21.93 -6.13 39.78
C LEU A 358 -20.61 -6.59 40.39
N ASP A 359 -19.61 -6.88 39.57
CA ASP A 359 -18.25 -7.25 40.00
C ASP A 359 -17.55 -6.11 40.77
N GLY A 360 -17.98 -4.86 40.54
CA GLY A 360 -17.47 -3.66 41.21
C GLY A 360 -18.34 -3.17 42.38
N ASP A 361 -19.28 -3.97 42.86
CA ASP A 361 -20.25 -3.65 43.93
C ASP A 361 -21.14 -2.42 43.62
N GLN A 362 -21.24 -2.02 42.36
CA GLN A 362 -22.08 -0.93 41.88
C GLN A 362 -23.49 -1.43 41.58
N PHE A 363 -24.15 -2.00 42.60
CA PHE A 363 -25.38 -2.77 42.44
C PHE A 363 -26.55 -1.97 41.83
N LYS A 364 -26.65 -0.66 42.12
CA LYS A 364 -27.68 0.20 41.52
C LYS A 364 -27.49 0.32 40.01
N GLN A 365 -26.27 0.63 39.57
CA GLN A 365 -25.95 0.71 38.14
C GLN A 365 -26.09 -0.66 37.46
N ALA A 366 -25.72 -1.74 38.15
CA ALA A 366 -25.91 -3.10 37.65
C ALA A 366 -27.38 -3.40 37.33
N VAL A 367 -28.30 -3.09 38.25
CA VAL A 367 -29.76 -3.24 38.03
C VAL A 367 -30.19 -2.45 36.79
N THR A 368 -29.84 -1.17 36.71
CA THR A 368 -30.24 -0.31 35.57
C THR A 368 -29.74 -0.86 34.23
N ALA A 369 -28.47 -1.27 34.16
CA ALA A 369 -27.89 -1.81 32.94
C ALA A 369 -28.52 -3.16 32.55
N LEU A 370 -28.68 -4.09 33.51
CA LEU A 370 -29.25 -5.41 33.24
C LEU A 370 -30.72 -5.34 32.81
N GLU A 371 -31.52 -4.49 33.44
CA GLU A 371 -32.92 -4.26 33.03
C GLU A 371 -32.98 -3.66 31.61
N LYS A 372 -32.12 -2.68 31.31
CA LYS A 372 -32.05 -2.08 29.97
C LYS A 372 -31.64 -3.11 28.92
N GLY A 373 -30.65 -3.96 29.20
CA GLY A 373 -30.23 -5.04 28.30
C GLY A 373 -31.34 -6.06 28.05
N LEU A 374 -31.97 -6.56 29.12
CA LEU A 374 -33.09 -7.50 29.01
C LEU A 374 -34.28 -6.91 28.25
N LYS A 375 -34.59 -5.62 28.45
CA LYS A 375 -35.67 -4.91 27.75
C LYS A 375 -35.34 -4.70 26.27
N LYS A 376 -34.09 -4.41 25.93
CA LYS A 376 -33.65 -4.15 24.55
C LYS A 376 -33.67 -5.41 23.68
N GLY A 377 -33.51 -6.59 24.27
CA GLY A 377 -33.47 -7.87 23.53
C GLY A 377 -32.10 -8.15 22.92
N GLY A 378 -31.97 -9.20 22.10
CA GLY A 378 -30.68 -9.62 21.52
C GLY A 378 -29.69 -10.22 22.52
N VAL A 379 -30.10 -10.44 23.78
CA VAL A 379 -29.27 -11.08 24.80
C VAL A 379 -29.20 -12.59 24.54
N LYS A 380 -27.99 -13.15 24.41
CA LYS A 380 -27.79 -14.58 24.09
C LYS A 380 -28.21 -15.51 25.24
N ARG A 381 -27.97 -15.08 26.48
CA ARG A 381 -28.30 -15.81 27.72
C ARG A 381 -29.17 -14.95 28.65
N PRO A 382 -30.45 -14.72 28.31
CA PRO A 382 -31.33 -13.89 29.12
C PRO A 382 -31.60 -14.50 30.50
N ASP A 383 -31.46 -15.82 30.65
CA ASP A 383 -31.47 -16.54 31.92
C ASP A 383 -30.32 -16.08 32.85
N GLN A 384 -29.09 -16.03 32.34
CA GLN A 384 -27.91 -15.58 33.09
C GLN A 384 -28.00 -14.08 33.42
N ALA A 385 -28.47 -13.26 32.48
CA ALA A 385 -28.70 -11.84 32.73
C ALA A 385 -29.74 -11.63 33.85
N ARG A 386 -30.77 -12.46 33.94
CA ARG A 386 -31.74 -12.44 35.06
C ARG A 386 -31.13 -12.92 36.36
N LEU A 387 -30.26 -13.93 36.36
CA LEU A 387 -29.53 -14.32 37.56
C LEU A 387 -28.69 -13.15 38.10
N ALA A 388 -27.93 -12.47 37.24
CA ALA A 388 -27.18 -11.28 37.59
C ALA A 388 -28.08 -10.16 38.14
N LEU A 389 -29.24 -9.93 37.51
CA LEU A 389 -30.18 -8.90 37.96
C LEU A 389 -30.77 -9.26 39.34
N GLY A 390 -31.08 -10.53 39.58
CA GLY A 390 -31.52 -11.03 40.87
C GLY A 390 -30.47 -10.84 41.96
N MET A 391 -29.19 -11.14 41.65
CA MET A 391 -28.06 -10.92 42.55
C MET A 391 -27.86 -9.43 42.85
N ALA A 392 -27.97 -8.55 41.86
CA ALA A 392 -27.87 -7.11 42.05
C ALA A 392 -29.00 -6.58 42.95
N HIS A 393 -30.24 -7.01 42.75
CA HIS A 393 -31.35 -6.66 43.66
C HIS A 393 -31.15 -7.21 45.07
N PHE A 394 -30.65 -8.44 45.20
CA PHE A 394 -30.38 -9.05 46.50
C PHE A 394 -29.36 -8.22 47.31
N ASN A 395 -28.25 -7.84 46.69
CA ASN A 395 -27.21 -7.03 47.34
C ASN A 395 -27.69 -5.60 47.71
N LEU A 396 -28.74 -5.11 47.05
CA LEU A 396 -29.42 -3.86 47.43
C LEU A 396 -30.43 -4.04 48.57
N GLY A 397 -30.65 -5.25 49.08
CA GLY A 397 -31.70 -5.56 50.04
C GLY A 397 -33.11 -5.61 49.42
N ASN A 398 -33.23 -5.55 48.09
CA ASN A 398 -34.51 -5.56 47.37
C ASN A 398 -35.02 -6.99 47.17
N TYR A 399 -35.23 -7.72 48.28
CA TYR A 399 -35.55 -9.16 48.26
C TYR A 399 -36.82 -9.52 47.48
N SER A 400 -37.84 -8.65 47.49
CA SER A 400 -39.07 -8.85 46.70
C SER A 400 -38.78 -8.86 45.19
N SER A 401 -38.02 -7.87 44.71
CA SER A 401 -37.59 -7.78 43.30
C SER A 401 -36.66 -8.93 42.93
N ALA A 402 -35.69 -9.24 43.79
CA ALA A 402 -34.77 -10.36 43.59
C ALA A 402 -35.54 -11.68 43.40
N ARG A 403 -36.52 -12.00 44.26
CA ARG A 403 -37.36 -13.20 44.13
C ARG A 403 -38.14 -13.24 42.82
N LYS A 404 -38.73 -12.10 42.42
CA LYS A 404 -39.47 -12.03 41.15
C LYS A 404 -38.56 -12.39 39.97
N VAL A 405 -37.36 -11.83 39.93
CA VAL A 405 -36.39 -12.08 38.85
C VAL A 405 -35.89 -13.53 38.88
N PHE A 406 -35.52 -14.05 40.05
CA PHE A 406 -35.07 -15.45 40.18
C PHE A 406 -36.15 -16.47 39.82
N ARG A 407 -37.44 -16.21 40.12
CA ARG A 407 -38.54 -17.08 39.65
C ARG A 407 -38.65 -17.11 38.13
N VAL A 408 -38.35 -16.01 37.44
CA VAL A 408 -38.35 -15.98 35.97
C VAL A 408 -37.12 -16.71 35.42
N ALA A 409 -35.94 -16.51 36.03
CA ALA A 409 -34.74 -17.27 35.67
C ALA A 409 -34.98 -18.78 35.84
N ALA A 410 -35.62 -19.18 36.95
CA ALA A 410 -35.90 -20.58 37.25
C ALA A 410 -36.81 -21.32 36.24
N LYS A 411 -37.40 -20.61 35.26
CA LYS A 411 -38.16 -21.23 34.16
C LYS A 411 -37.26 -21.75 33.03
N ASP A 412 -35.98 -21.37 33.01
CA ASP A 412 -34.99 -21.90 32.06
C ASP A 412 -34.20 -23.00 32.76
N ASP A 413 -34.29 -24.23 32.24
CA ASP A 413 -33.67 -25.45 32.78
C ASP A 413 -32.18 -25.26 33.12
N ARG A 414 -31.47 -24.46 32.32
CA ARG A 414 -30.01 -24.25 32.46
C ARG A 414 -29.67 -23.37 33.67
N SER A 415 -30.61 -22.58 34.17
CA SER A 415 -30.43 -21.67 35.31
C SER A 415 -31.31 -22.04 36.50
N GLU A 416 -32.19 -23.03 36.36
CA GLU A 416 -33.16 -23.45 37.37
C GLU A 416 -32.54 -23.75 38.72
N SER A 417 -31.55 -24.64 38.76
CA SER A 417 -30.90 -25.05 40.00
C SER A 417 -30.32 -23.85 40.75
N TYR A 418 -29.58 -23.00 40.04
CA TYR A 418 -28.94 -21.83 40.64
C TYR A 418 -29.96 -20.78 41.10
N ALA A 419 -30.99 -20.51 40.29
CA ALA A 419 -32.08 -19.59 40.67
C ALA A 419 -32.84 -20.09 41.91
N ARG A 420 -33.11 -21.40 42.02
CA ARG A 420 -33.77 -22.00 43.19
C ARG A 420 -32.90 -21.92 44.45
N GLN A 421 -31.58 -22.05 44.33
CA GLN A 421 -30.67 -21.84 45.47
C GLN A 421 -30.76 -20.41 45.99
N TRP A 422 -30.74 -19.42 45.10
CA TRP A 422 -30.93 -18.01 45.47
C TRP A 422 -32.29 -17.74 46.11
N LEU A 423 -33.38 -18.34 45.62
CA LEU A 423 -34.71 -18.21 46.24
C LEU A 423 -34.74 -18.74 47.68
N LYS A 424 -34.08 -19.87 47.95
CA LYS A 424 -33.94 -20.41 49.31
C LYS A 424 -33.09 -19.49 50.19
N TYR A 425 -31.99 -18.97 49.65
CA TYR A 425 -31.10 -18.08 50.37
C TYR A 425 -31.78 -16.77 50.78
N ILE A 426 -32.56 -16.16 49.88
CA ILE A 426 -33.38 -14.98 50.19
C ILE A 426 -34.34 -15.25 51.35
N GLN A 427 -35.01 -16.40 51.34
CA GLN A 427 -35.93 -16.76 52.42
C GLN A 427 -35.22 -16.86 53.77
N SER A 428 -34.05 -17.53 53.79
CA SER A 428 -33.21 -17.63 54.99
C SER A 428 -32.77 -16.27 55.52
N GLU A 429 -32.37 -15.35 54.64
CA GLU A 429 -31.89 -14.03 55.05
C GLU A 429 -33.03 -13.15 55.57
N GLU A 430 -34.21 -13.20 54.95
CA GLU A 430 -35.38 -12.49 55.48
C GLU A 430 -35.83 -13.00 56.84
N ASP A 431 -35.80 -14.32 57.06
CA ASP A 431 -36.16 -14.90 58.35
C ASP A 431 -35.13 -14.56 59.44
N ARG A 432 -33.83 -14.52 59.08
CA ARG A 432 -32.77 -14.00 59.95
C ARG A 432 -33.02 -12.53 60.31
N GLN A 433 -33.35 -11.68 59.35
CA GLN A 433 -33.62 -10.26 59.63
C GLN A 433 -34.86 -10.07 60.51
N LYS A 434 -35.93 -10.84 60.30
CA LYS A 434 -37.10 -10.83 61.18
C LYS A 434 -36.76 -11.26 62.61
N GLN A 435 -35.86 -12.23 62.78
CA GLN A 435 -35.43 -12.68 64.09
C GLN A 435 -34.61 -11.61 64.81
N LEU A 436 -33.65 -10.99 64.13
CA LEU A 436 -32.88 -9.87 64.68
C LEU A 436 -33.77 -8.68 65.06
N ALA A 437 -34.81 -8.39 64.26
CA ALA A 437 -35.76 -7.33 64.55
C ALA A 437 -36.68 -7.62 65.75
N LYS A 438 -36.74 -8.86 66.25
CA LYS A 438 -37.46 -9.23 67.49
C LYS A 438 -36.57 -9.14 68.74
N GLU A 439 -35.26 -9.05 68.57
CA GLU A 439 -34.27 -8.99 69.65
C GLU A 439 -33.87 -7.54 70.00
N ILE A 440 -34.35 -6.57 69.22
CA ILE A 440 -34.30 -5.12 69.46
C ILE A 440 -35.65 -4.69 70.02
#